data_AF-U2CPW1-F1
#
_entry.id   AF-U2CPW1-F1
#
_cell.length_a   1.000
_cell.length_b   1.000
_cell.length_c   1.000
_cell.angle_alpha   90.00
_cell.angle_beta   90.00
_cell.angle_gamma   90.00
#
_symmetry.space_group_name_H-M   'P 1'
#
loop_
_entity.id
_entity.type
_entity.pdbx_description
1 polymer ?
#
loop_
_entity_poly.entity_id
_entity_poly.type
_entity_poly.pdbx_seq_one_letter_code
_entity_poly.pdbx_strand_id
1 'polypeptide(L)'
;MEIKDRIKIIMEKENLAPRVFAENIGIQQSTLSHILNDRNKPSLEVVMKVHQAYNYVNLEWLLYGKGEMMASPEDSSMETPGGRKDYQRSLFDENTINPCGDSLAQENRKEMPLENPKITHKNIVKQEVKYVEKPIRKITEIRIFFDDNTYEIFKPEK
;
A
#
# COMPACT_ATOMS: atom_id res chain seq x y z
N MET A 1 10.08 0.49 22.26
CA MET A 1 9.02 1.26 21.58
C MET A 1 8.56 0.44 20.40
N GLU A 2 7.29 0.06 20.39
CA GLU A 2 6.68 -0.74 19.32
C GLU A 2 6.27 0.16 18.15
N ILE A 3 5.98 -0.43 16.99
CA ILE A 3 5.55 0.32 15.82
C ILE A 3 4.21 1.03 16.01
N LYS A 4 3.29 0.46 16.82
CA LYS A 4 2.02 1.10 17.20
C LYS A 4 2.26 2.42 17.94
N ASP A 5 3.28 2.45 18.82
CA ASP A 5 3.60 3.61 19.63
C ASP A 5 4.11 4.73 18.71
N ARG A 6 4.91 4.35 17.70
CA ARG A 6 5.43 5.29 16.70
C ARG A 6 4.33 5.85 15.81
N ILE A 7 3.38 5.02 15.38
CA ILE A 7 2.17 5.48 14.66
C ILE A 7 1.38 6.46 15.53
N LYS A 8 1.27 6.20 16.84
CA LYS A 8 0.60 7.10 17.78
C LYS A 8 1.32 8.45 17.91
N ILE A 9 2.66 8.47 17.96
CA ILE A 9 3.44 9.72 17.95
C ILE A 9 3.17 10.54 16.69
N ILE A 10 3.12 9.90 15.51
CA ILE A 10 2.82 10.60 14.25
C ILE A 10 1.42 11.21 14.32
N MET A 11 0.44 10.44 14.80
CA MET A 11 -0.95 10.90 14.95
C MET A 11 -1.07 12.08 15.94
N GLU A 12 -0.34 12.03 17.06
CA GLU A 12 -0.29 13.12 18.05
C GLU A 12 0.38 14.37 17.49
N LYS A 13 1.46 14.22 16.71
CA LYS A 13 2.14 15.35 16.05
C LYS A 13 1.23 16.07 15.06
N GLU A 14 0.46 15.32 14.29
CA GLU A 14 -0.52 15.86 13.34
C GLU A 14 -1.79 16.38 14.04
N ASN A 15 -1.95 16.12 15.34
CA ASN A 15 -3.12 16.47 16.14
C ASN A 15 -4.43 15.94 15.53
N LEU A 16 -4.38 14.72 14.97
CA LEU A 16 -5.51 14.10 14.28
C LEU A 16 -6.24 13.09 15.18
N ALA A 17 -7.57 13.09 15.08
CA ALA A 17 -8.37 12.01 15.63
C ALA A 17 -8.09 10.69 14.88
N PRO A 18 -8.15 9.51 15.53
CA PRO A 18 -7.85 8.23 14.88
C PRO A 18 -8.67 7.96 13.61
N ARG A 19 -9.92 8.43 13.58
CA ARG A 19 -10.77 8.32 12.40
C ARG A 19 -10.19 9.06 11.18
N VAL A 20 -9.80 10.33 11.38
CA VAL A 20 -9.24 11.16 10.31
C VAL A 20 -7.88 10.64 9.87
N PHE A 21 -7.06 10.17 10.82
CA PHE A 21 -5.78 9.54 10.50
C PHE A 21 -5.96 8.31 9.60
N ALA A 22 -6.92 7.44 9.89
CA ALA A 22 -7.22 6.26 9.06
C ALA A 22 -7.69 6.64 7.65
N GLU A 23 -8.53 7.68 7.54
CA GLU A 23 -9.00 8.21 6.26
C GLU A 23 -7.84 8.78 5.42
N ASN A 24 -6.93 9.53 6.03
CA ASN A 24 -5.76 10.12 5.34
C ASN A 24 -4.81 9.08 4.77
N ILE A 25 -4.50 8.03 5.53
CA ILE A 25 -3.64 6.94 5.04
C ILE A 25 -4.42 5.95 4.15
N GLY A 26 -5.75 6.09 4.02
CA GLY A 26 -6.59 5.23 3.19
C GLY A 26 -6.73 3.81 3.71
N ILE A 27 -6.89 3.62 5.03
CA ILE A 27 -7.21 2.34 5.67
C ILE A 27 -8.54 2.42 6.42
N GLN A 28 -9.13 1.26 6.73
CA GLN A 28 -10.35 1.22 7.54
C GLN A 28 -10.07 1.62 9.00
N GLN A 29 -10.97 2.40 9.61
CA GLN A 29 -10.84 2.81 11.02
C GLN A 29 -10.71 1.61 11.98
N SER A 30 -11.42 0.51 11.71
CA SER A 30 -11.32 -0.73 12.48
C SER A 30 -9.90 -1.29 12.46
N THR A 31 -9.25 -1.30 11.30
CA THR A 31 -7.85 -1.75 11.15
C THR A 31 -6.91 -0.91 12.01
N LEU A 32 -7.03 0.42 11.97
CA LEU A 32 -6.23 1.30 12.80
C LEU A 32 -6.49 1.06 14.30
N SER A 33 -7.76 0.92 14.69
CA SER A 33 -8.14 0.66 16.09
C SER A 33 -7.56 -0.66 16.60
N HIS A 34 -7.56 -1.71 15.78
CA HIS A 34 -6.98 -3.01 16.15
C HIS A 34 -5.46 -2.94 16.35
N ILE A 35 -4.77 -2.10 15.57
CA ILE A 35 -3.32 -1.85 15.70
C ILE A 35 -3.02 -1.07 16.98
N LEU A 36 -3.78 -0.01 17.27
CA LEU A 36 -3.58 0.83 18.45
C LEU A 36 -3.92 0.08 19.76
N ASN A 37 -4.89 -0.82 19.73
CA ASN A 37 -5.32 -1.63 20.88
C ASN A 37 -4.56 -2.96 21.02
N ASP A 38 -3.41 -3.09 20.36
CA ASP A 38 -2.43 -4.16 20.62
C ASP A 38 -2.89 -5.60 20.32
N ARG A 39 -3.98 -5.76 19.56
CA ARG A 39 -4.47 -7.07 19.16
C ARG A 39 -3.85 -7.58 17.87
N ASN A 40 -3.21 -6.69 17.08
CA ASN A 40 -2.56 -7.02 15.81
C ASN A 40 -1.31 -6.16 15.59
N LYS A 41 -0.26 -6.78 15.03
CA LYS A 41 0.85 -6.04 14.42
C LYS A 41 0.37 -5.37 13.13
N PRO A 42 0.77 -4.12 12.83
CA PRO A 42 0.43 -3.50 11.56
C PRO A 42 1.03 -4.33 10.42
N SER A 43 0.25 -4.51 9.35
CA SER A 43 0.76 -5.11 8.11
C SER A 43 1.78 -4.17 7.45
N LEU A 44 2.66 -4.73 6.62
CA LEU A 44 3.59 -3.95 5.82
C LEU A 44 2.86 -2.88 4.98
N GLU A 45 1.70 -3.23 4.43
CA GLU A 45 0.88 -2.30 3.65
C GLU A 45 0.48 -1.05 4.46
N VAL A 46 0.07 -1.23 5.73
CA VAL A 46 -0.27 -0.10 6.60
C VAL A 46 0.95 0.78 6.84
N VAL A 47 2.12 0.18 7.10
CA VAL A 47 3.35 0.95 7.33
C VAL A 47 3.74 1.75 6.07
N MET A 48 3.63 1.15 4.89
CA MET A 48 3.90 1.82 3.61
C MET A 48 2.93 2.98 3.38
N LYS A 49 1.64 2.77 3.64
CA LYS A 49 0.61 3.81 3.53
C LYS A 49 0.85 4.98 4.47
N VAL A 50 1.29 4.71 5.70
CA VAL A 50 1.69 5.75 6.66
C VAL A 50 2.87 6.56 6.13
N HIS A 51 3.93 5.91 5.65
CA HIS A 51 5.10 6.62 5.11
C HIS A 51 4.77 7.41 3.82
N GLN A 52 3.88 6.91 2.98
CA GLN A 52 3.40 7.62 1.79
C GLN A 52 2.60 8.88 2.14
N ALA A 53 1.73 8.80 3.16
CA ALA A 53 0.96 9.95 3.62
C ALA A 53 1.82 10.98 4.37
N TYR A 54 2.83 10.51 5.10
CA TYR A 54 3.72 11.32 5.93
C TYR A 54 5.17 11.14 5.47
N ASN A 55 5.49 11.71 4.31
CA ASN A 55 6.81 11.58 3.66
C ASN A 55 7.98 12.15 4.48
N TYR A 56 7.72 13.04 5.43
CA TYR A 56 8.71 13.58 6.34
C TYR A 56 9.14 12.56 7.41
N VAL A 57 8.42 11.44 7.57
CA VAL A 57 8.73 10.42 8.58
C VAL A 57 9.81 9.49 8.05
N ASN A 58 10.89 9.33 8.81
CA ASN A 58 11.93 8.36 8.50
C ASN A 58 11.39 6.91 8.61
N LEU A 59 11.54 6.14 7.53
CA LEU A 59 11.05 4.77 7.45
C LEU A 59 11.82 3.81 8.38
N GLU A 60 13.12 4.00 8.56
CA GLU A 60 13.95 3.21 9.48
C GLU A 60 13.51 3.40 10.93
N TRP A 61 13.20 4.65 11.29
CA TRP A 61 12.61 4.97 12.59
C TRP A 61 11.24 4.30 12.74
N LEU A 62 10.37 4.40 11.72
CA LEU A 62 9.03 3.80 11.78
C LEU A 62 9.07 2.27 11.91
N LEU A 63 9.97 1.59 11.20
CA LEU A 63 10.09 0.12 11.19
C LEU A 63 10.86 -0.42 12.39
N TYR A 64 12.05 0.11 12.66
CA TYR A 64 13.00 -0.45 13.62
C TYR A 64 13.11 0.37 14.90
N GLY A 65 12.60 1.60 14.91
CA GLY A 65 12.73 2.52 16.05
C GLY A 65 14.15 3.06 16.23
N LYS A 66 14.94 3.07 15.16
CA LYS A 66 16.31 3.58 15.14
C LYS A 66 16.35 4.95 14.47
N GLY A 67 17.23 5.82 14.95
CA GLY A 67 17.39 7.17 14.41
C GLY A 67 16.30 8.14 14.88
N GLU A 68 16.13 9.22 14.12
CA GLU A 68 15.14 10.27 14.40
C GLU A 68 13.85 10.07 13.61
N MET A 69 12.75 10.60 14.14
CA MET A 69 11.44 10.51 13.50
C MET A 69 11.39 11.27 12.17
N MET A 70 12.05 12.43 12.10
CA MET A 70 12.04 13.27 10.90
C MET A 70 13.15 12.80 9.97
N ALA A 71 12.81 12.58 8.71
CA ALA A 71 13.81 12.34 7.68
C ALA A 71 14.61 13.63 7.48
N SER A 72 15.94 13.51 7.54
CA SER A 72 16.79 14.60 7.11
C SER A 72 16.69 14.73 5.58
N PRO A 73 16.85 15.93 5.00
CA PRO A 73 16.91 16.10 3.55
C PRO A 73 18.08 15.35 2.90
N GLU A 74 19.02 14.85 3.70
CA GLU A 74 20.23 14.12 3.27
C GLU A 74 19.93 12.62 3.09
N ASP A 75 18.92 12.08 3.79
CA ASP A 75 18.54 10.65 3.76
C ASP A 75 17.56 10.30 2.62
N SER A 76 16.99 11.30 1.94
CA SER A 76 16.12 11.07 0.78
C SER A 76 16.91 10.60 -0.47
N SER A 77 18.24 10.57 -0.36
CA SER A 77 19.16 9.93 -1.30
C SER A 77 19.83 8.70 -0.69
N MET A 78 19.05 7.72 -0.23
CA MET A 78 19.59 6.37 -0.08
C MET A 78 19.72 5.72 -1.46
N GLU A 79 20.82 6.08 -2.13
CA GLU A 79 21.56 5.16 -2.97
C GLU A 79 22.00 3.98 -2.09
N THR A 80 21.76 2.76 -2.56
CA THR A 80 22.23 1.52 -1.94
C THR A 80 23.75 1.56 -1.69
N PRO A 81 24.28 1.08 -0.54
CA PRO A 81 25.72 0.99 -0.35
C PRO A 81 26.26 -0.19 -1.17
N GLY A 82 26.81 0.12 -2.35
CA GLY A 82 27.62 -0.81 -3.14
C GLY A 82 27.18 -0.97 -4.59
N GLY A 83 27.80 -0.19 -5.49
CA GLY A 83 27.71 -0.44 -6.94
C GLY A 83 27.92 0.82 -7.77
N ARG A 84 29.05 0.86 -8.47
CA ARG A 84 29.49 1.88 -9.45
C ARG A 84 28.37 2.51 -10.28
N LYS A 85 28.43 3.84 -10.44
CA LYS A 85 27.63 4.64 -11.37
C LYS A 85 28.09 4.39 -12.82
N ASP A 86 27.64 3.27 -13.40
CA ASP A 86 27.91 2.90 -14.80
C ASP A 86 26.61 2.79 -15.61
N TYR A 87 25.69 3.75 -15.49
CA TYR A 87 24.50 3.84 -16.36
C TYR A 87 24.58 5.07 -17.26
N GLN A 88 25.67 5.19 -18.00
CA GLN A 88 25.69 5.96 -19.24
C GLN A 88 26.71 5.36 -20.23
N ARG A 89 26.49 4.08 -20.58
CA ARG A 89 26.93 3.55 -21.86
C ARG A 89 25.66 3.10 -22.58
N SER A 90 25.27 3.86 -23.60
CA SER A 90 24.17 3.46 -24.48
C SER A 90 24.61 2.23 -25.25
N LEU A 91 23.76 1.21 -25.36
CA LEU A 91 24.00 0.03 -26.21
C LEU A 91 24.19 0.38 -27.70
N PHE A 92 23.98 1.65 -28.07
CA PHE A 92 24.13 2.20 -29.40
C PHE A 92 25.30 3.20 -29.53
N ASP A 93 26.22 3.28 -28.55
CA ASP A 93 27.39 4.15 -28.68
C ASP A 93 28.33 3.59 -29.75
N GLU A 94 28.13 4.10 -30.96
CA GLU A 94 28.75 3.76 -32.23
C GLU A 94 30.24 4.15 -32.24
N ASN A 95 31.13 3.17 -32.07
CA ASN A 95 32.51 3.32 -32.52
C ASN A 95 32.55 3.10 -34.04
N THR A 96 32.36 4.19 -34.81
CA THR A 96 32.81 4.24 -36.19
C THR A 96 34.33 4.11 -36.18
N ILE A 97 34.86 2.99 -36.69
CA ILE A 97 36.16 2.81 -37.39
C ILE A 97 36.36 1.30 -37.52
N ASN A 98 36.05 0.76 -38.70
CA ASN A 98 36.90 -0.22 -39.37
C ASN A 98 36.39 -0.42 -40.81
N PRO A 99 37.13 0.05 -41.84
CA PRO A 99 36.81 -0.21 -43.22
C PRO A 99 37.50 -1.50 -43.68
N CYS A 100 36.73 -2.57 -43.92
CA CYS A 100 37.11 -3.73 -44.75
C CYS A 100 35.84 -4.59 -44.89
N GLY A 101 35.20 -4.81 -46.03
CA GLY A 101 35.74 -5.21 -47.33
C GLY A 101 35.22 -6.63 -47.62
N ASP A 102 34.21 -6.71 -48.50
CA ASP A 102 33.54 -7.87 -49.14
C ASP A 102 33.99 -9.33 -48.84
N SER A 103 33.05 -10.21 -48.48
CA SER A 103 32.51 -11.26 -49.37
C SER A 103 31.72 -12.35 -48.64
N LEU A 104 30.47 -12.53 -49.10
CA LEU A 104 29.78 -13.80 -49.41
C LEU A 104 30.02 -15.04 -48.52
N ALA A 105 28.97 -15.48 -47.82
CA ALA A 105 28.41 -16.84 -47.98
C ALA A 105 27.07 -16.96 -47.23
N GLN A 106 25.98 -17.13 -47.97
CA GLN A 106 24.79 -17.79 -47.46
C GLN A 106 25.16 -19.23 -47.12
N GLU A 107 24.83 -19.72 -45.91
CA GLU A 107 24.18 -21.02 -45.78
C GLU A 107 23.74 -21.33 -44.34
N ASN A 108 22.47 -21.73 -44.22
CA ASN A 108 21.93 -22.60 -43.18
C ASN A 108 21.88 -22.08 -41.73
N ARG A 109 20.83 -21.32 -41.42
CA ARG A 109 20.09 -21.56 -40.18
C ARG A 109 18.59 -21.50 -40.46
N LYS A 110 17.95 -22.68 -40.46
CA LYS A 110 16.51 -22.87 -40.62
C LYS A 110 15.76 -21.94 -39.66
N GLU A 111 14.96 -21.02 -40.20
CA GLU A 111 14.01 -20.25 -39.42
C GLU A 111 12.95 -21.21 -38.86
N MET A 112 12.82 -21.24 -37.53
CA MET A 112 11.63 -21.79 -36.88
C MET A 112 10.69 -20.61 -36.59
N PRO A 113 9.43 -20.63 -37.06
CA PRO A 113 8.47 -19.60 -36.70
C PRO A 113 8.21 -19.64 -35.19
N LEU A 114 8.29 -18.49 -34.53
CA LEU A 114 7.81 -18.31 -33.15
C LEU A 114 6.29 -18.54 -33.13
N GLU A 115 5.83 -19.58 -32.43
CA GLU A 115 4.42 -19.71 -32.09
C GLU A 115 4.00 -18.53 -31.21
N ASN A 116 2.97 -17.81 -31.64
CA ASN A 116 2.33 -16.77 -30.85
C ASN A 116 1.82 -17.39 -29.53
N PRO A 117 2.06 -16.75 -28.36
CA PRO A 117 1.55 -17.26 -27.10
C PRO A 117 0.02 -17.29 -27.15
N LYS A 118 -0.56 -18.50 -27.13
CA LYS A 118 -1.99 -18.71 -26.96
C LYS A 118 -2.38 -18.15 -25.59
N ILE A 119 -2.92 -16.93 -25.58
CA ILE A 119 -3.53 -16.32 -24.41
C ILE A 119 -4.73 -17.19 -24.03
N THR A 120 -4.55 -18.08 -23.05
CA THR A 120 -5.66 -18.82 -22.46
C THR A 120 -6.47 -17.85 -21.62
N HIS A 121 -7.54 -17.33 -22.20
CA HIS A 121 -8.59 -16.59 -21.48
C HIS A 121 -9.23 -17.56 -20.48
N LYS A 122 -8.81 -17.49 -19.21
CA LYS A 122 -9.54 -18.14 -18.12
C LYS A 122 -10.96 -17.58 -18.15
N ASN A 123 -11.93 -18.47 -18.38
CA ASN A 123 -13.34 -18.16 -18.29
C ASN A 123 -13.61 -17.41 -16.97
N ILE A 124 -13.92 -16.11 -17.08
CA ILE A 124 -14.46 -15.33 -15.98
C ILE A 124 -15.85 -15.91 -15.74
N VAL A 125 -15.99 -16.70 -14.68
CA VAL A 125 -17.29 -17.08 -14.14
C VAL A 125 -17.99 -15.77 -13.80
N LYS A 126 -18.96 -15.37 -14.63
CA LYS A 126 -19.89 -14.28 -14.32
C LYS A 126 -20.72 -14.74 -13.13
N GLN A 127 -20.26 -14.42 -11.93
CA GLN A 127 -21.08 -14.56 -10.75
C GLN A 127 -22.11 -13.45 -10.80
N GLU A 128 -23.32 -13.79 -11.23
CA GLU A 128 -24.48 -12.92 -11.11
C GLU A 128 -24.68 -12.65 -9.61
N VAL A 129 -24.26 -11.48 -9.17
CA VAL A 129 -24.53 -11.00 -7.81
C VAL A 129 -26.03 -10.77 -7.73
N LYS A 130 -26.76 -11.79 -7.30
CA LYS A 130 -28.19 -11.67 -7.00
C LYS A 130 -28.30 -10.74 -5.80
N TYR A 131 -28.63 -9.49 -6.07
CA TYR A 131 -28.82 -8.47 -5.05
C TYR A 131 -30.08 -8.84 -4.27
N VAL A 132 -29.92 -9.53 -3.15
CA VAL A 132 -31.01 -9.70 -2.20
C VAL A 132 -31.14 -8.36 -1.49
N GLU A 133 -32.04 -7.52 -1.99
CA GLU A 133 -32.41 -6.28 -1.32
C GLU A 133 -32.87 -6.62 0.10
N LYS A 134 -32.03 -6.32 1.09
CA LYS A 134 -32.40 -6.45 2.49
C LYS A 134 -33.52 -5.43 2.74
N PRO A 135 -34.69 -5.85 3.24
CA PRO A 135 -35.78 -4.92 3.50
C PRO A 135 -35.33 -3.83 4.48
N ILE A 136 -35.85 -2.63 4.28
CA ILE A 136 -35.54 -1.46 5.12
C ILE A 136 -35.89 -1.80 6.58
N ARG A 137 -34.89 -1.73 7.47
CA ARG A 137 -35.08 -2.04 8.89
C ARG A 137 -35.86 -0.92 9.55
N LYS A 138 -36.96 -1.26 10.22
CA LYS A 138 -37.70 -0.34 11.08
C LYS A 138 -37.21 -0.52 12.51
N ILE A 139 -36.96 0.59 13.21
CA ILE A 139 -36.65 0.57 14.64
C ILE A 139 -37.91 0.08 15.35
N THR A 140 -37.80 -0.97 16.17
CA THR A 140 -38.93 -1.51 16.95
C THR A 140 -38.98 -0.96 18.36
N GLU A 141 -37.81 -0.77 18.98
CA GLU A 141 -37.65 -0.31 20.35
C GLU A 141 -36.26 0.34 20.50
N ILE A 142 -36.20 1.46 21.21
CA ILE A 142 -34.94 2.07 21.68
C ILE A 142 -34.98 2.03 23.21
N ARG A 143 -33.91 1.51 23.83
CA ARG A 143 -33.74 1.53 25.29
C ARG A 143 -32.53 2.39 25.67
N ILE A 144 -32.78 3.43 26.46
CA ILE A 144 -31.74 4.34 26.97
C ILE A 144 -31.45 3.93 28.40
N PHE A 145 -30.18 3.65 28.74
CA PHE A 145 -29.75 3.31 30.09
C PHE A 145 -29.10 4.52 30.74
N PHE A 146 -29.45 4.79 31.99
CA PHE A 146 -28.87 5.85 32.81
C PHE A 146 -27.78 5.28 33.75
N ASP A 147 -27.02 6.17 34.37
CA ASP A 147 -25.94 5.86 35.30
C ASP A 147 -26.43 5.31 36.66
N ASP A 148 -27.71 5.53 36.98
CA ASP A 148 -28.40 4.98 38.16
C ASP A 148 -28.98 3.57 37.94
N ASN A 149 -28.58 2.89 36.87
CA ASN A 149 -29.09 1.60 36.42
C ASN A 149 -30.58 1.60 36.02
N THR A 150 -31.21 2.77 35.82
CA THR A 150 -32.56 2.86 35.26
C THR A 150 -32.54 2.86 33.73
N TYR A 151 -33.69 2.65 33.10
CA TYR A 151 -33.82 2.74 31.66
C TYR A 151 -35.16 3.32 31.20
N GLU A 152 -35.15 4.01 30.06
CA GLU A 152 -36.34 4.46 29.34
C GLU A 152 -36.51 3.69 28.02
N ILE A 153 -37.75 3.33 27.69
CA ILE A 153 -38.10 2.61 26.46
C ILE A 153 -38.92 3.51 25.54
N PHE A 154 -38.42 3.75 24.33
CA PHE A 154 -39.12 4.44 23.27
C PHE A 154 -39.56 3.44 22.21
N LYS A 155 -40.88 3.39 21.97
CA LYS A 155 -41.49 2.67 20.86
C LYS A 155 -41.98 3.72 19.86
N PRO A 156 -41.70 3.57 18.55
CA PRO A 156 -42.31 4.46 17.57
C PRO A 156 -43.83 4.29 17.62
N GLU A 157 -44.54 5.40 17.79
CA GLU A 157 -46.00 5.42 17.71
C GLU A 157 -46.43 4.99 16.30
N LYS A 158 -47.58 4.31 16.22
CA LYS A 158 -48.03 3.58 15.04
C LYS A 158 -48.41 4.48 13.87
#